data_AF-A0A6N8IP08-F1
#
_entry.id   AF-A0A6N8IP08-F1
#
_cell.length_a   1.000
_cell.length_b   1.000
_cell.length_c   1.000
_cell.angle_alpha   90.00
_cell.angle_beta   90.00
_cell.angle_gamma   90.00
#
_symmetry.space_group_name_H-M   'P 1'
#
loop_
_entity.id
_entity.type
_entity.pdbx_description
1 polymer ?
#
loop_
_entity_poly.entity_id
_entity_poly.type
_entity_poly.pdbx_seq_one_letter_code
_entity_poly.pdbx_strand_id
1 'polypeptide(L)'
;MTRITGKNRLRGFTLIELMITVAVIGILAAVAFPSYTKYLAKGRRAAAQAVMHNVGSRQEQYMLNSRSYYPSPAGSSTDLSGLGITLGTDVSGYYTITVTSDTSPAWTVTAAPRAPQTVNDATCGTLTLTNAGAKGASGGSTTCW
;
A
#
# COMPACT_ATOMS: atom_id res chain seq x y z
N MET A 1 -14.42 -42.68 -58.17
CA MET A 1 -14.88 -42.01 -56.94
C MET A 1 -13.71 -41.21 -56.37
N THR A 2 -13.46 -40.02 -56.90
CA THR A 2 -12.22 -39.26 -56.64
C THR A 2 -12.58 -38.07 -55.76
N ARG A 3 -12.22 -38.14 -54.47
CA ARG A 3 -12.44 -37.06 -53.48
C ARG A 3 -11.47 -35.91 -53.76
N ILE A 4 -12.00 -34.72 -54.02
CA ILE A 4 -11.22 -33.48 -54.09
C ILE A 4 -11.01 -32.99 -52.65
N THR A 5 -9.81 -33.18 -52.11
CA THR A 5 -9.44 -32.67 -50.78
C THR A 5 -9.03 -31.21 -50.90
N GLY A 6 -9.92 -30.28 -50.55
CA GLY A 6 -9.63 -28.85 -50.50
C GLY A 6 -8.56 -28.56 -49.44
N LYS A 7 -7.38 -28.11 -49.89
CA LYS A 7 -6.27 -27.70 -49.02
C LYS A 7 -6.62 -26.35 -48.38
N ASN A 8 -7.10 -26.37 -47.14
CA ASN A 8 -7.28 -25.16 -46.33
C ASN A 8 -5.93 -24.45 -46.20
N ARG A 9 -5.75 -23.31 -46.87
CA ARG A 9 -4.58 -22.45 -46.67
C ARG A 9 -4.72 -21.79 -45.30
N LEU A 10 -3.84 -22.13 -44.37
CA LEU A 10 -3.67 -21.38 -43.13
C LEU A 10 -3.30 -19.94 -43.52
N ARG A 11 -4.21 -18.99 -43.27
CA ARG A 11 -3.96 -17.56 -43.44
C ARG A 11 -3.12 -17.11 -42.24
N GLY A 12 -1.88 -16.70 -42.49
CA GLY A 12 -1.03 -16.08 -41.47
C GLY A 12 -1.36 -14.60 -41.28
N PHE A 13 -0.98 -14.05 -40.12
CA PHE A 13 -1.04 -12.61 -39.85
C PHE A 13 -0.06 -11.85 -40.75
N THR A 14 -0.46 -10.66 -41.19
CA THR A 14 0.44 -9.74 -41.90
C THR A 14 1.33 -8.98 -40.92
N LEU A 15 2.53 -8.59 -41.37
CA LEU A 15 3.44 -7.78 -40.57
C LEU A 15 2.82 -6.42 -40.21
N ILE A 16 2.01 -5.86 -41.12
CA ILE A 16 1.31 -4.59 -40.90
C ILE A 16 0.18 -4.71 -39.85
N GLU A 17 -0.57 -5.82 -39.83
CA GLU A 17 -1.55 -6.07 -38.76
C GLU A 17 -0.85 -6.11 -37.40
N LEU A 18 0.26 -6.84 -37.32
CA LEU A 18 1.02 -6.93 -36.07
C LEU A 18 1.51 -5.56 -35.61
N MET A 19 2.04 -4.73 -36.53
CA MET A 19 2.50 -3.38 -36.23
C MET A 19 1.38 -2.50 -35.67
N ILE A 20 0.19 -2.54 -36.28
CA ILE A 20 -0.97 -1.76 -35.81
C ILE A 20 -1.43 -2.26 -34.45
N THR A 21 -1.52 -3.58 -34.22
CA THR A 21 -1.90 -4.12 -32.91
C THR A 21 -0.94 -3.70 -31.80
N VAL A 22 0.37 -3.75 -32.04
CA VAL A 22 1.36 -3.33 -31.04
C VAL A 22 1.26 -1.82 -30.77
N ALA A 23 1.02 -1.01 -31.81
CA ALA A 23 0.80 0.42 -31.64
C ALA A 23 -0.43 0.73 -30.77
N VAL A 24 -1.55 0.04 -31.00
CA VAL A 24 -2.77 0.22 -30.20
C VAL A 24 -2.56 -0.23 -28.75
N ILE A 25 -1.92 -1.39 -28.52
CA ILE A 25 -1.61 -1.89 -27.18
C ILE A 25 -0.68 -0.92 -26.45
N GLY A 26 0.31 -0.35 -27.14
CA GLY A 26 1.22 0.65 -26.57
C GLY A 26 0.49 1.89 -26.04
N ILE A 27 -0.46 2.43 -26.82
CA ILE A 27 -1.27 3.59 -26.41
C ILE A 27 -2.13 3.25 -25.18
N LEU A 28 -2.78 2.08 -25.18
CA LEU A 28 -3.60 1.65 -24.05
C LEU A 28 -2.76 1.45 -22.79
N ALA A 29 -1.59 0.82 -22.91
CA ALA A 29 -0.68 0.57 -21.79
C ALA A 29 -0.19 1.88 -21.15
N ALA A 30 0.10 2.91 -21.94
CA ALA A 30 0.57 4.21 -21.46
C ALA A 30 -0.43 4.89 -20.50
N VAL A 31 -1.74 4.72 -20.73
CA VAL A 31 -2.79 5.30 -19.86
C VAL A 31 -3.17 4.33 -18.73
N ALA A 32 -3.29 3.04 -19.03
CA ALA A 32 -3.76 2.05 -18.07
C ALA A 32 -2.76 1.77 -16.95
N PHE A 33 -1.47 1.72 -17.27
CA PHE A 33 -0.42 1.36 -16.31
C PHE A 33 -0.33 2.33 -15.10
N PRO A 34 -0.20 3.66 -15.28
CA PRO A 34 -0.15 4.59 -14.13
C PRO A 34 -1.45 4.63 -13.33
N SER A 35 -2.60 4.38 -13.96
CA SER A 35 -3.89 4.28 -13.26
C SER A 35 -3.92 3.04 -12.34
N TYR A 36 -3.47 1.90 -12.86
CA TYR A 36 -3.43 0.65 -12.11
C TYR A 36 -2.46 0.70 -10.92
N THR A 37 -1.28 1.30 -11.07
CA THR A 37 -0.33 1.44 -9.96
C THR A 37 -0.88 2.32 -8.84
N LYS A 38 -1.61 3.39 -9.17
CA LYS A 38 -2.32 4.24 -8.19
C LYS A 38 -3.44 3.49 -7.47
N TYR A 39 -4.18 2.63 -8.18
CA TYR A 39 -5.22 1.79 -7.57
C TYR A 39 -4.62 0.84 -6.52
N LEU A 40 -3.54 0.14 -6.86
CA LEU A 40 -2.82 -0.72 -5.92
C LEU A 40 -2.27 0.08 -4.74
N ALA A 41 -1.74 1.28 -4.99
CA ALA A 41 -1.23 2.15 -3.94
C ALA A 41 -2.33 2.55 -2.94
N LYS A 42 -3.53 2.91 -3.43
CA LYS A 42 -4.70 3.19 -2.57
C LYS A 42 -5.10 1.98 -1.72
N GLY A 43 -5.09 0.78 -2.30
CA GLY A 43 -5.38 -0.47 -1.57
C GLY A 43 -4.38 -0.73 -0.43
N ARG A 44 -3.08 -0.57 -0.72
CA ARG A 44 -2.00 -0.71 0.29
C ARG A 44 -2.10 0.33 1.39
N ARG A 45 -2.44 1.58 1.04
CA ARG A 45 -2.72 2.64 2.02
C ARG A 45 -3.86 2.25 2.95
N ALA A 46 -4.97 1.73 2.41
CA ALA A 46 -6.09 1.27 3.23
C ALA A 46 -5.68 0.13 4.18
N ALA A 47 -4.86 -0.81 3.70
CA ALA A 47 -4.31 -1.88 4.55
C ALA A 47 -3.42 -1.33 5.68
N ALA A 48 -2.55 -0.35 5.38
CA ALA A 48 -1.71 0.31 6.38
C ALA A 48 -2.57 1.06 7.42
N GLN A 49 -3.61 1.77 6.99
CA GLN A 49 -4.55 2.45 7.90
C GLN A 49 -5.26 1.47 8.85
N ALA A 50 -5.69 0.31 8.33
CA ALA A 50 -6.30 -0.72 9.16
C ALA A 50 -5.33 -1.22 10.25
N VAL A 51 -4.06 -1.41 9.90
CA VAL A 51 -3.00 -1.74 10.87
C VAL A 51 -2.81 -0.60 11.88
N MET A 52 -2.78 0.65 11.45
CA MET A 52 -2.63 1.81 12.36
C MET A 52 -3.80 1.91 13.36
N HIS A 53 -5.03 1.62 12.94
CA HIS A 53 -6.17 1.53 13.85
C HIS A 53 -6.07 0.33 14.81
N ASN A 54 -5.53 -0.80 14.35
CA ASN A 54 -5.24 -1.95 15.21
C ASN A 54 -4.16 -1.62 16.25
N VAL A 55 -3.12 -0.88 15.87
CA VAL A 55 -2.10 -0.34 16.79
C VAL A 55 -2.77 0.49 17.86
N GLY A 56 -3.62 1.45 17.51
CA GLY A 56 -4.32 2.28 18.49
C GLY A 56 -5.14 1.46 19.48
N SER A 57 -5.90 0.46 19.00
CA SER A 57 -6.67 -0.43 19.87
C SER A 57 -5.80 -1.23 20.84
N ARG A 58 -4.62 -1.68 20.37
CA ARG A 58 -3.66 -2.43 21.20
C ARG A 58 -2.87 -1.54 22.16
N GLN A 59 -2.67 -0.27 21.83
CA GLN A 59 -2.10 0.70 22.76
C GLN A 59 -2.99 0.91 23.97
N GLU A 60 -4.31 1.05 23.75
CA GLU A 60 -5.26 1.19 24.86
C GLU A 60 -5.28 -0.08 25.74
N GLN A 61 -5.24 -1.27 25.14
CA GLN A 61 -5.10 -2.52 25.89
C GLN A 61 -3.78 -2.57 26.68
N TYR A 62 -2.68 -2.14 26.07
CA TYR A 62 -1.36 -2.12 26.70
C TYR A 62 -1.33 -1.15 27.89
N MET A 63 -1.99 0.02 27.80
CA MET A 63 -2.15 0.97 28.90
C MET A 63 -2.94 0.36 30.07
N LEU A 64 -4.03 -0.37 29.81
CA LEU A 64 -4.80 -1.04 30.85
C LEU A 64 -3.98 -2.10 31.61
N ASN A 65 -3.08 -2.80 30.91
CA ASN A 65 -2.29 -3.88 31.49
C ASN A 65 -1.01 -3.38 32.19
N SER A 66 -0.31 -2.41 31.58
CA SER A 66 1.06 -2.02 31.96
C SER A 66 1.16 -0.61 32.54
N ARG A 67 0.07 0.18 32.51
CA ARG A 67 0.03 1.61 32.91
C ARG A 67 1.02 2.50 32.16
N SER A 68 1.41 2.09 30.95
CA SER A 68 2.25 2.83 30.02
C SER A 68 1.79 2.52 28.59
N TYR A 69 2.22 3.31 27.61
CA TYR A 69 2.07 2.95 26.19
C TYR A 69 3.31 2.23 25.67
N TYR A 70 3.15 1.43 24.63
CA TYR A 70 4.25 0.82 23.90
C TYR A 70 4.87 1.82 22.91
N PRO A 71 6.19 1.81 22.69
CA PRO A 71 7.19 1.09 23.47
C PRO A 71 7.30 1.64 24.90
N SER A 72 7.65 0.78 25.86
CA SER A 72 7.91 1.19 27.25
C SER A 72 9.29 0.67 27.66
N PRO A 73 10.21 1.52 28.17
CA PRO A 73 10.07 2.96 28.42
C PRO A 73 9.84 3.78 27.13
N ALA A 74 9.36 5.03 27.29
CA ALA A 74 9.00 5.92 26.19
C ALA A 74 10.12 5.99 25.12
N GLY A 75 9.73 5.93 23.84
CA GLY A 75 10.67 5.83 22.74
C GLY A 75 9.98 5.55 21.41
N SER A 76 10.75 5.09 20.43
CA SER A 76 10.24 4.72 19.10
C SER A 76 10.61 3.29 18.74
N SER A 77 9.66 2.54 18.18
CA SER A 77 9.86 1.15 17.75
C SER A 77 9.17 0.88 16.40
N THR A 78 9.85 0.14 15.53
CA THR A 78 9.28 -0.46 14.31
C THR A 78 8.88 -1.91 14.51
N ASP A 79 9.29 -2.52 15.62
CA ASP A 79 8.80 -3.84 16.02
C ASP A 79 7.46 -3.67 16.73
N LEU A 80 6.44 -4.36 16.23
CA LEU A 80 5.09 -4.34 16.79
C LEU A 80 4.76 -5.61 17.58
N SER A 81 5.73 -6.50 17.77
CA SER A 81 5.58 -7.75 18.52
C SER A 81 5.14 -7.50 19.98
N GLY A 82 5.61 -6.41 20.59
CA GLY A 82 5.20 -5.99 21.93
C GLY A 82 3.72 -5.56 22.03
N LEU A 83 3.10 -5.23 20.91
CA LEU A 83 1.64 -5.04 20.80
C LEU A 83 0.93 -6.32 20.35
N GLY A 84 1.64 -7.40 20.02
CA GLY A 84 1.07 -8.64 19.47
C GLY A 84 0.59 -8.49 18.02
N ILE A 85 1.20 -7.59 17.24
CA ILE A 85 0.88 -7.37 15.84
C ILE A 85 1.95 -7.98 14.96
N THR A 86 1.52 -8.73 13.95
CA THR A 86 2.38 -9.20 12.87
C THR A 86 1.87 -8.60 11.56
N LEU A 87 2.76 -7.94 10.81
CA LEU A 87 2.40 -7.31 9.55
C LEU A 87 2.38 -8.34 8.42
N GLY A 88 1.30 -8.35 7.65
CA GLY A 88 1.27 -9.05 6.36
C GLY A 88 2.25 -8.41 5.36
N THR A 89 2.69 -9.19 4.37
CA THR A 89 3.63 -8.74 3.33
C THR A 89 3.10 -7.55 2.52
N ASP A 90 1.77 -7.44 2.40
CA ASP A 90 1.09 -6.34 1.70
C ASP A 90 1.23 -4.99 2.41
N VAL A 91 1.60 -4.98 3.69
CA VAL A 91 1.89 -3.76 4.44
C VAL A 91 3.39 -3.63 4.65
N SER A 92 4.08 -4.65 5.17
CA SER A 92 5.51 -4.57 5.50
C SER A 92 6.41 -4.38 4.27
N GLY A 93 5.98 -4.83 3.08
CA GLY A 93 6.69 -4.58 1.82
C GLY A 93 6.60 -3.14 1.32
N TYR A 94 5.58 -2.39 1.73
CA TYR A 94 5.25 -1.07 1.16
C TYR A 94 5.21 0.06 2.18
N TYR A 95 5.19 -0.26 3.48
CA TYR A 95 5.17 0.68 4.58
C TYR A 95 6.08 0.19 5.71
N THR A 96 6.80 1.13 6.31
CA THR A 96 7.41 0.95 7.64
C THR A 96 6.45 1.56 8.65
N ILE A 97 5.91 0.73 9.54
CA ILE A 97 5.07 1.19 10.64
C ILE A 97 5.97 1.47 11.85
N THR A 98 5.93 2.70 12.34
CA THR A 98 6.68 3.11 13.54
C THR A 98 5.72 3.61 14.58
N VAL A 99 5.87 3.11 15.81
CA VAL A 99 5.11 3.54 16.97
C VAL A 99 6.05 4.29 17.90
N THR A 100 5.63 5.49 18.29
CA THR A 100 6.33 6.33 19.25
C THR A 100 5.42 6.57 20.45
N SER A 101 5.98 6.50 21.64
CA SER A 101 5.33 6.80 22.91
C SER A 101 6.09 7.87 23.67
N ASP A 102 5.37 8.70 24.41
CA ASP A 102 5.91 9.79 25.22
C ASP A 102 5.70 9.55 26.72
N THR A 103 6.44 10.30 27.55
CA THR A 103 6.38 10.20 29.03
C THR A 103 5.14 10.84 29.64
N SER A 104 4.54 11.83 28.98
CA SER A 104 3.16 12.26 29.23
C SER A 104 2.28 11.37 28.35
N PRO A 105 1.51 10.42 28.91
CA PRO A 105 1.07 9.22 28.20
C PRO A 105 0.32 9.58 26.92
N ALA A 106 1.05 9.51 25.83
CA ALA A 106 0.61 9.77 24.47
C ALA A 106 1.35 8.81 23.56
N TRP A 107 0.73 8.49 22.43
CA TRP A 107 1.35 7.67 21.41
C TRP A 107 1.00 8.22 20.03
N THR A 108 1.93 8.02 19.11
CA THR A 108 1.76 8.30 17.69
C THR A 108 2.20 7.08 16.91
N VAL A 109 1.38 6.64 15.97
CA VAL A 109 1.77 5.66 14.96
C VAL A 109 1.93 6.35 13.63
N THR A 110 3.00 6.00 12.91
CA THR A 110 3.29 6.49 11.57
C THR A 110 3.40 5.33 10.60
N ALA A 111 2.93 5.53 9.37
CA ALA A 111 3.14 4.61 8.26
C ALA A 111 3.93 5.34 7.17
N ALA A 112 5.25 5.13 7.16
CA ALA A 112 6.15 5.72 6.18
C ALA A 112 6.19 4.82 4.92
N PRO A 113 5.83 5.31 3.73
CA PRO A 113 5.83 4.51 2.51
C PRO A 113 7.25 4.09 2.11
N ARG A 114 7.38 2.90 1.52
CA ARG A 114 8.60 2.33 0.92
C ARG A 114 8.41 2.21 -0.59
N ALA A 115 9.50 2.20 -1.36
CA ALA A 115 9.39 2.01 -2.80
C ALA A 115 8.65 0.69 -3.14
N PRO A 116 7.74 0.65 -4.12
CA PRO A 116 7.36 1.74 -5.04
C PRO A 116 6.23 2.67 -4.53
N GLN A 117 5.71 2.45 -3.32
CA GLN A 117 4.62 3.26 -2.74
C GLN A 117 4.99 4.74 -2.59
N THR A 118 6.26 5.04 -2.33
CA THR A 118 6.78 6.42 -2.24
C THR A 118 6.50 7.25 -3.49
N VAL A 119 6.51 6.61 -4.67
CA VAL A 119 6.23 7.26 -5.95
C VAL A 119 4.74 7.18 -6.28
N ASN A 120 4.14 6.00 -6.11
CA ASN A 120 2.75 5.76 -6.52
C ASN A 120 1.72 6.46 -5.61
N ASP A 121 2.09 6.85 -4.39
CA ASP A 121 1.25 7.57 -3.43
C ASP A 121 1.96 8.82 -2.86
N ALA A 122 2.83 9.44 -3.66
CA ALA A 122 3.60 10.64 -3.27
C ALA A 122 2.71 11.79 -2.75
N THR A 123 1.45 11.86 -3.20
CA THR A 123 0.48 12.85 -2.75
C THR A 123 0.06 12.70 -1.28
N CYS A 124 0.20 11.50 -0.72
CA CYS A 124 -0.14 11.22 0.68
C CYS A 124 1.09 11.09 1.58
N GLY A 125 2.20 10.55 1.08
CA GLY A 125 3.43 10.42 1.86
C GLY A 125 3.23 9.58 3.14
N THR A 126 3.87 10.01 4.23
CA THR A 126 3.77 9.36 5.54
C THR A 126 2.43 9.68 6.19
N LEU A 127 1.71 8.64 6.60
CA LEU A 127 0.47 8.77 7.36
C LEU A 127 0.77 8.78 8.86
N THR A 128 0.02 9.55 9.64
CA THR A 128 0.15 9.65 11.10
C THR A 128 -1.21 9.53 11.79
N LEU A 129 -1.26 8.80 12.90
CA LEU A 129 -2.42 8.69 13.79
C LEU A 129 -1.95 8.83 15.23
N THR A 130 -2.59 9.69 16.01
CA THR A 130 -2.28 9.90 17.43
C THR A 130 -3.32 9.26 18.34
N ASN A 131 -3.01 9.17 19.63
CA ASN A 131 -3.95 8.73 20.68
C ASN A 131 -5.22 9.57 20.78
N ALA A 132 -5.18 10.85 20.36
CA ALA A 132 -6.36 11.71 20.29
C ALA A 132 -7.22 11.48 19.04
N GLY A 133 -6.85 10.52 18.18
CA GLY A 133 -7.52 10.26 16.91
C GLY A 133 -7.18 11.28 15.81
N ALA A 134 -6.20 12.15 16.04
CA ALA A 134 -5.76 13.09 15.02
C ALA A 134 -5.06 12.35 13.88
N LYS A 135 -5.55 12.55 12.66
CA LYS A 135 -5.05 11.93 11.44
C LYS A 135 -4.26 12.95 10.64
N GLY A 136 -3.08 12.57 10.15
CA GLY A 136 -2.23 13.44 9.35
C GLY A 136 -1.59 12.71 8.18
N ALA A 137 -1.29 13.45 7.13
CA ALA A 137 -0.54 12.97 5.98
C ALA A 137 0.56 13.99 5.67
N SER A 138 1.77 13.52 5.38
CA SER A 138 2.90 14.40 5.07
C SER A 138 2.87 14.89 3.62
N GLY A 139 2.13 14.19 2.75
CA GLY A 139 1.85 14.65 1.40
C GLY A 139 0.76 15.72 1.41
N GLY A 140 0.80 16.65 0.45
CA GLY A 140 -0.08 17.81 0.42
C GLY A 140 -1.56 17.53 0.14
N SER A 141 -2.00 16.27 0.04
CA SER A 141 -3.39 15.90 -0.22
C SER A 141 -4.21 15.77 1.07
N THR A 142 -5.45 16.25 1.05
CA THR A 142 -6.41 16.16 2.16
C THR A 142 -7.26 14.89 2.14
N THR A 143 -7.15 14.05 1.11
CA THR A 143 -7.99 12.85 0.89
C THR A 143 -7.29 11.54 1.22
N CYS A 144 -6.30 11.62 2.10
CA CYS A 144 -5.41 10.50 2.40
C CYS A 144 -5.94 9.56 3.47
N TRP A 145 -6.97 9.94 4.22
CA TRP A 145 -7.50 9.26 5.41
C TRP A 145 -8.99 8.96 5.33
#